data_AF-A0A354JRJ5-F1
#
_entry.id   AF-A0A354JRJ5-F1
#
_cell.length_a   1.000
_cell.length_b   1.000
_cell.length_c   1.000
_cell.angle_alpha   90.00
_cell.angle_beta   90.00
_cell.angle_gamma   90.00
#
_symmetry.space_group_name_H-M   'P 1'
#
loop_
_entity.id
_entity.type
_entity.pdbx_description
1 polymer ?
#
loop_
_entity_poly.entity_id
_entity_poly.type
_entity_poly.pdbx_seq_one_letter_code
_entity_poly.pdbx_strand_id
1 'polypeptide(L)'
;TIDGRKVADYVAEFSGITGEKLELSYYEQVEAPMVVSYIHPGNKLATIVGFSKTLQAQAAKDIAMQIAAMNPVAIDKDDVPEDIRKKEFEIGREQARLEGKPDNMLDKIAEGKLQKFYKESTLLNQEFVK
;
A
#
# COMPACT_ATOMS: atom_id res chain seq x y z
N THR A 1 -6.48 24.29 8.93
CA THR A 1 -7.80 24.90 9.19
C THR A 1 -8.67 24.64 7.99
N ILE A 2 -9.99 24.54 8.16
CA ILE A 2 -10.95 24.50 7.05
C ILE A 2 -11.76 25.79 7.19
N ASP A 3 -11.78 26.61 6.14
CA ASP A 3 -12.49 27.90 6.12
C ASP A 3 -12.20 28.81 7.34
N GLY A 4 -10.92 28.84 7.77
CA GLY A 4 -10.48 29.64 8.91
C GLY A 4 -10.74 29.05 10.30
N ARG A 5 -11.46 27.92 10.41
CA ARG A 5 -11.74 27.21 11.67
C ARG A 5 -10.82 26.01 11.87
N LYS A 6 -10.52 25.63 13.12
CA LYS A 6 -9.68 24.46 13.38
C LYS A 6 -10.47 23.18 13.10
N VAL A 7 -9.82 22.19 12.52
CA VAL A 7 -10.43 20.87 12.25
C VAL A 7 -10.96 20.24 13.55
N ALA A 8 -10.24 20.42 14.66
CA ALA A 8 -10.67 19.97 15.99
C ALA A 8 -12.05 20.52 16.40
N ASP A 9 -12.35 21.77 16.02
CA ASP A 9 -13.63 22.39 16.37
C ASP A 9 -14.79 21.74 15.60
N TYR A 10 -14.56 21.32 14.34
CA TYR A 10 -15.54 20.56 13.57
C TYR A 10 -15.75 19.16 14.16
N VAL A 11 -14.67 18.48 14.53
CA VAL A 11 -14.75 17.13 15.13
C VAL A 11 -15.54 17.16 16.44
N ALA A 12 -15.29 18.16 17.30
CA ALA A 12 -16.03 18.34 18.55
C ALA A 12 -17.51 18.64 18.32
N GLU A 13 -17.83 19.51 17.35
CA GLU A 13 -19.21 19.83 16.99
C GLU A 13 -19.96 18.60 16.48
N PHE A 14 -19.40 17.87 15.51
CA PHE A 14 -20.05 16.67 14.99
C PHE A 14 -20.22 15.58 16.04
N SER A 15 -19.23 15.41 16.95
CA SER A 15 -19.37 14.48 18.07
C SER A 15 -20.53 14.87 19.00
N GLY A 16 -20.73 16.16 19.23
CA GLY A 16 -21.86 16.68 20.01
C GLY A 16 -23.22 16.47 19.31
N ILE A 17 -23.27 16.57 17.98
CA ILE A 17 -24.49 16.35 17.17
C ILE A 17 -24.86 14.87 17.13
N THR A 18 -23.89 13.98 16.90
CA THR A 18 -24.15 12.54 16.77
C THR A 18 -24.30 11.84 18.11
N GLY A 19 -23.70 12.38 19.18
CA GLY A 19 -23.57 11.70 20.47
C GLY A 19 -22.51 10.58 20.46
N GLU A 20 -21.79 10.42 19.35
CA GLU A 20 -20.70 9.45 19.20
C GLU A 20 -19.35 10.16 19.23
N LYS A 21 -18.33 9.52 19.80
CA LYS A 21 -16.97 10.07 19.81
C LYS A 21 -16.38 9.99 18.41
N LEU A 22 -16.17 11.13 17.76
CA LEU A 22 -15.44 11.22 16.50
C LEU A 22 -14.00 11.64 16.75
N GLU A 23 -13.08 11.07 15.98
CA GLU A 23 -11.66 11.39 16.03
C GLU A 23 -11.08 11.45 14.62
N LEU A 24 -10.14 12.38 14.40
CA LEU A 24 -9.28 12.35 13.22
C LEU A 24 -8.07 11.46 13.55
N SER A 25 -8.14 10.19 13.15
CA SER A 25 -7.11 9.19 13.48
C SER A 25 -5.80 9.40 12.74
N TYR A 26 -5.85 9.95 11.52
CA TYR A 26 -4.70 10.08 10.64
C TYR A 26 -4.85 11.27 9.70
N TYR A 27 -3.73 11.88 9.35
CA TYR A 27 -3.66 12.90 8.31
C TYR A 27 -2.31 12.81 7.60
N GLU A 28 -2.35 12.70 6.28
CA GLU A 28 -1.20 12.83 5.40
C GLU A 28 -1.59 13.58 4.14
N GLN A 29 -0.58 14.11 3.46
CA GLN A 29 -0.71 14.82 2.20
C GLN A 29 0.29 14.28 1.19
N VAL A 30 -0.17 14.09 -0.05
CA VAL A 30 0.66 13.75 -1.19
C VAL A 30 0.67 14.94 -2.15
N GLU A 31 1.86 15.39 -2.53
CA GLU A 31 2.06 16.44 -3.54
C GLU A 31 2.86 15.88 -4.72
N ALA A 32 2.35 16.07 -5.93
CA ALA A 32 2.98 15.63 -7.17
C ALA A 32 2.41 16.42 -8.36
N PRO A 33 3.10 16.43 -9.52
CA PRO A 33 2.58 17.05 -10.75
C PRO A 33 1.17 16.59 -11.17
N MET A 34 0.81 15.34 -10.87
CA MET A 34 -0.58 14.85 -10.98
C MET A 34 -0.87 13.96 -9.77
N VAL A 35 -1.99 14.19 -9.10
CA VAL A 35 -2.46 13.36 -7.99
C VAL A 35 -3.83 12.79 -8.35
N VAL A 36 -4.01 11.49 -8.14
CA VAL A 36 -5.29 10.80 -8.33
C VAL A 36 -5.65 10.07 -7.05
N SER A 37 -6.92 10.16 -6.67
CA SER A 37 -7.49 9.34 -5.61
C SER A 37 -8.51 8.36 -6.17
N TYR A 38 -8.64 7.22 -5.49
CA TYR A 38 -9.69 6.24 -5.76
C TYR A 38 -10.28 5.79 -4.42
N ILE A 39 -11.60 5.85 -4.31
CA ILE A 39 -12.35 5.34 -3.16
C ILE A 39 -13.07 4.09 -3.62
N HIS A 40 -12.78 2.96 -2.98
CA HIS A 40 -13.43 1.70 -3.29
C HIS A 40 -14.90 1.73 -2.81
N PRO A 41 -15.86 1.14 -3.56
CA PRO A 41 -17.25 1.06 -3.13
C PRO A 41 -17.40 0.57 -1.69
N GLY A 42 -18.25 1.24 -0.92
CA GLY A 42 -18.43 0.97 0.52
C GLY A 42 -17.59 1.86 1.44
N ASN A 43 -16.74 2.74 0.90
CA ASN A 43 -16.00 3.77 1.64
C ASN A 43 -15.12 3.21 2.79
N LYS A 44 -14.63 1.97 2.64
CA LYS A 44 -13.75 1.30 3.61
C LYS A 44 -12.27 1.31 3.22
N LEU A 45 -11.98 1.63 1.96
CA LEU A 45 -10.64 1.64 1.40
C LEU A 45 -10.52 2.77 0.39
N ALA A 46 -9.41 3.49 0.44
CA ALA A 46 -9.07 4.51 -0.53
C ALA A 46 -7.56 4.48 -0.83
N THR A 47 -7.19 4.95 -2.01
CA THR A 47 -5.80 5.15 -2.42
C THR A 47 -5.61 6.57 -2.92
N ILE A 48 -4.41 7.10 -2.70
CA ILE A 48 -3.94 8.36 -3.27
C ILE A 48 -2.60 8.06 -3.94
N VAL A 49 -2.43 8.52 -5.18
CA VAL A 49 -1.26 8.25 -6.00
C VAL A 49 -0.74 9.56 -6.58
N GLY A 50 0.54 9.86 -6.33
CA GLY A 50 1.26 10.94 -6.97
C GLY A 50 2.04 10.44 -8.19
N PHE A 51 1.93 11.15 -9.31
CA PHE A 51 2.68 10.89 -10.53
C PHE A 51 3.64 12.02 -10.83
N SER A 52 4.86 11.68 -11.21
CA SER A 52 5.92 12.65 -11.58
C SER A 52 5.65 13.42 -12.88
N LYS A 53 4.60 13.04 -13.63
CA LYS A 53 4.12 13.71 -14.83
C LYS A 53 2.63 13.48 -14.99
N THR A 54 1.99 14.29 -15.81
CA THR A 54 0.60 14.05 -16.22
C THR A 54 0.50 12.79 -17.07
N LEU A 55 -0.48 11.94 -16.78
CA LEU A 55 -0.81 10.74 -17.53
C LEU A 55 -2.21 10.85 -18.14
N GLN A 56 -2.55 9.93 -19.03
CA GLN A 56 -3.94 9.76 -19.46
C GLN A 56 -4.81 9.43 -18.23
N ALA A 57 -5.94 10.12 -18.09
CA ALA A 57 -6.80 10.01 -16.90
C ALA A 57 -7.23 8.57 -16.59
N GLN A 58 -7.54 7.77 -17.61
CA GLN A 58 -7.93 6.37 -17.43
C GLN A 58 -6.78 5.52 -16.89
N ALA A 59 -5.58 5.63 -17.47
CA ALA A 59 -4.39 4.92 -17.00
C ALA A 59 -4.05 5.28 -15.54
N ALA A 60 -4.10 6.56 -15.18
CA ALA A 60 -3.82 7.00 -13.81
C ALA A 60 -4.85 6.44 -12.81
N LYS A 61 -6.13 6.40 -13.20
CA LYS A 61 -7.21 5.80 -12.40
C LYS A 61 -7.03 4.28 -12.25
N ASP A 62 -6.64 3.59 -13.31
CA ASP A 62 -6.44 2.14 -13.27
C ASP A 62 -5.26 1.76 -12.36
N ILE A 63 -4.19 2.54 -12.35
CA ILE A 63 -3.08 2.39 -11.40
C ILE A 63 -3.58 2.59 -9.95
N ALA A 64 -4.39 3.63 -9.68
CA ALA A 64 -4.95 3.86 -8.34
C ALA A 64 -5.86 2.71 -7.89
N MET A 65 -6.66 2.14 -8.80
CA MET A 65 -7.49 0.96 -8.53
C MET A 65 -6.64 -0.29 -8.25
N GLN A 66 -5.55 -0.48 -8.99
CA GLN A 66 -4.65 -1.61 -8.77
C GLN A 66 -3.95 -1.52 -7.42
N ILE A 67 -3.49 -0.34 -7.02
CA ILE A 67 -2.91 -0.13 -5.68
C ILE A 67 -3.92 -0.49 -4.60
N ALA A 68 -5.20 -0.16 -4.80
CA ALA A 68 -6.26 -0.52 -3.85
C ALA A 68 -6.48 -2.04 -3.79
N ALA A 69 -6.41 -2.72 -4.94
CA ALA A 69 -6.63 -4.16 -5.02
C ALA A 69 -5.45 -4.99 -4.49
N MET A 70 -4.22 -4.56 -4.79
CA MET A 70 -3.01 -5.33 -4.53
C MET A 70 -2.27 -4.92 -3.26
N ASN A 71 -2.53 -3.72 -2.74
CA ASN A 71 -1.92 -3.18 -1.53
C ASN A 71 -0.38 -3.36 -1.49
N PRO A 72 0.35 -2.84 -2.50
CA PRO A 72 1.79 -3.01 -2.55
C PRO A 72 2.47 -2.33 -1.35
N VAL A 73 3.51 -2.97 -0.81
CA VAL A 73 4.30 -2.43 0.32
C VAL A 73 5.31 -1.38 -0.13
N ALA A 74 5.62 -1.32 -1.42
CA ALA A 74 6.58 -0.40 -2.01
C ALA A 74 6.30 -0.15 -3.50
N ILE A 75 6.92 0.90 -4.06
CA ILE A 75 6.79 1.21 -5.50
C ILE A 75 7.56 0.18 -6.32
N ASP A 76 8.86 0.04 -6.08
CA ASP A 76 9.70 -1.01 -6.67
C ASP A 76 10.23 -1.97 -5.59
N LYS A 77 10.84 -3.08 -6.02
CA LYS A 77 11.50 -4.07 -5.15
C LYS A 77 12.68 -3.47 -4.36
N ASP A 78 13.34 -2.49 -4.94
CA ASP A 78 14.52 -1.85 -4.34
C ASP A 78 14.11 -0.88 -3.22
N ASP A 79 12.86 -0.41 -3.26
CA ASP A 79 12.24 0.45 -2.24
C ASP A 79 11.70 -0.34 -1.03
N VAL A 80 11.71 -1.68 -1.08
CA VAL A 80 11.23 -2.51 0.03
C VAL A 80 12.18 -2.38 1.22
N PRO A 81 11.67 -2.01 2.41
CA PRO A 81 12.46 -1.93 3.63
C PRO A 81 13.23 -3.22 3.94
N GLU A 82 14.48 -3.07 4.36
CA GLU A 82 15.40 -4.19 4.58
C GLU A 82 14.88 -5.20 5.61
N ASP A 83 14.17 -4.73 6.64
CA ASP A 83 13.53 -5.57 7.64
C ASP A 83 12.41 -6.43 7.04
N ILE A 84 11.62 -5.89 6.11
CA ILE A 84 10.62 -6.67 5.35
C ILE A 84 11.33 -7.69 4.47
N ARG A 85 12.39 -7.31 3.74
CA ARG A 85 13.14 -8.25 2.88
C ARG A 85 13.69 -9.44 3.66
N LYS A 86 14.32 -9.19 4.81
CA LYS A 86 14.85 -10.24 5.69
C LYS A 86 13.73 -11.11 6.24
N LYS A 87 12.64 -10.51 6.69
CA LYS A 87 11.50 -11.25 7.24
C LYS A 87 10.90 -12.19 6.20
N GLU A 88 10.65 -11.72 4.98
CA GLU A 88 10.10 -12.56 3.91
C GLU A 88 11.08 -13.66 3.46
N PHE A 89 12.39 -13.38 3.44
CA PHE A 89 13.41 -14.40 3.21
C PHE A 89 13.36 -15.52 4.26
N GLU A 90 13.36 -15.16 5.55
CA GLU A 90 13.29 -16.14 6.64
C GLU A 90 11.98 -16.94 6.61
N ILE A 91 10.85 -16.30 6.29
CA ILE A 91 9.57 -16.99 6.08
C ILE A 91 9.71 -18.02 4.95
N GLY A 92 10.27 -17.63 3.80
CA GLY A 92 10.45 -18.52 2.67
C GLY A 92 11.37 -19.71 2.98
N ARG A 93 12.45 -19.44 3.72
CA ARG A 93 13.43 -20.43 4.19
C ARG A 93 12.80 -21.43 5.16
N GLU A 94 12.05 -20.94 6.14
CA GLU A 94 11.36 -21.76 7.13
C GLU A 94 10.27 -22.64 6.49
N GLN A 95 9.48 -22.09 5.57
CA GLN A 95 8.52 -22.87 4.81
C GLN A 95 9.21 -24.01 4.03
N ALA A 96 10.33 -23.74 3.35
CA ALA A 96 11.08 -24.76 2.63
C ALA A 96 11.62 -25.86 3.56
N ARG A 97 12.05 -25.49 4.78
CA ARG A 97 12.48 -26.45 5.80
C ARG A 97 11.33 -27.33 6.27
N LEU A 98 10.15 -26.74 6.54
CA LEU A 98 8.95 -27.48 6.93
C LEU A 98 8.42 -28.40 5.82
N GLU A 99 8.63 -28.04 4.55
CA GLU A 99 8.36 -28.87 3.37
C GLU A 99 9.39 -30.02 3.19
N GLY A 100 10.39 -30.14 4.07
CA GLY A 100 11.40 -31.21 4.05
C GLY A 100 12.45 -31.04 2.95
N LYS A 101 12.70 -29.82 2.47
CA LYS A 101 13.73 -29.56 1.47
C LYS A 101 15.14 -29.69 2.09
N PRO A 102 16.16 -30.11 1.32
CA PRO A 102 17.53 -30.19 1.81
C PRO A 102 18.09 -28.84 2.28
N ASP A 103 18.86 -28.83 3.37
CA ASP A 103 19.45 -27.63 3.98
C ASP A 103 20.24 -26.77 2.98
N ASN A 104 21.00 -27.41 2.09
CA ASN A 104 21.79 -26.72 1.07
C ASN A 104 20.96 -26.06 -0.05
N MET A 105 19.64 -26.30 -0.08
CA MET A 105 18.71 -25.69 -1.05
C MET A 105 17.82 -24.62 -0.43
N LEU A 106 17.77 -24.49 0.91
CA LEU A 106 16.81 -23.62 1.60
C LEU A 106 16.96 -22.16 1.18
N ASP A 107 18.18 -21.62 1.19
CA ASP A 107 18.44 -20.22 0.87
C ASP A 107 18.08 -19.92 -0.60
N LYS A 108 18.38 -20.85 -1.52
CA LYS A 108 18.01 -20.71 -2.94
C LYS A 108 16.49 -20.71 -3.14
N ILE A 109 15.77 -21.52 -2.38
CA ILE A 109 14.30 -21.55 -2.43
C ILE A 109 13.71 -20.30 -1.80
N ALA A 110 14.27 -19.84 -0.68
CA ALA A 110 13.89 -18.60 -0.01
C ALA A 110 14.06 -17.39 -0.94
N GLU A 111 15.18 -17.31 -1.66
CA GLU A 111 15.42 -16.28 -2.67
C GLU A 111 14.36 -16.31 -3.78
N GLY A 112 14.01 -17.50 -4.29
CA GLY A 112 12.93 -17.65 -5.27
C GLY A 112 11.56 -17.19 -4.74
N LYS A 113 11.25 -17.48 -3.46
CA LYS A 113 10.03 -17.01 -2.79
C LYS A 113 10.05 -15.49 -2.58
N LEU A 114 11.19 -14.91 -2.25
CA LEU A 114 11.36 -13.46 -2.13
C LEU A 114 11.16 -12.75 -3.48
N GLN A 115 11.68 -13.33 -4.58
CA GLN A 115 11.41 -12.81 -5.93
C GLN A 115 9.92 -12.87 -6.29
N LYS A 116 9.22 -13.92 -5.86
CA LYS A 116 7.76 -14.01 -6.01
C LYS A 116 7.05 -12.94 -5.18
N PHE A 117 7.45 -12.74 -3.93
CA PHE A 117 6.92 -11.68 -3.07
C PHE A 117 7.00 -10.31 -3.73
N TYR A 118 8.12 -9.96 -4.37
CA TYR A 118 8.24 -8.67 -5.08
C TYR A 118 7.21 -8.51 -6.21
N LYS A 119 6.94 -9.59 -6.96
CA LYS A 119 5.91 -9.59 -8.01
C LYS A 119 4.49 -9.55 -7.47
N GLU A 120 4.26 -9.82 -6.19
CA GLU A 120 2.93 -9.77 -5.59
C GLU A 120 2.72 -8.52 -4.75
N SER A 121 3.80 -7.91 -4.25
CA SER A 121 3.75 -6.89 -3.21
C SER A 121 4.44 -5.57 -3.57
N THR A 122 4.86 -5.36 -4.83
CA THR A 122 5.41 -4.07 -5.28
C THR A 122 4.73 -3.57 -6.54
N LEU A 123 4.49 -2.26 -6.60
CA LEU A 123 3.64 -1.65 -7.64
C LEU A 123 4.17 -1.86 -9.06
N LEU A 124 5.49 -1.75 -9.26
CA LEU A 124 6.10 -1.84 -10.59
C LEU A 124 6.35 -3.27 -11.06
N ASN A 125 6.44 -4.24 -10.15
CA ASN A 125 6.76 -5.64 -10.51
C ASN A 125 5.52 -6.53 -10.59
N GLN A 126 4.38 -6.09 -10.06
CA GLN A 126 3.14 -6.83 -10.12
C GLN A 126 2.53 -6.90 -11.52
N GLU A 127 1.84 -8.00 -11.78
CA GLU A 127 1.03 -8.13 -13.00
C GLU A 127 -0.08 -7.08 -13.00
N PHE A 128 -0.27 -6.45 -14.15
CA PHE A 128 -1.32 -5.46 -14.33
C PHE A 128 -2.68 -6.17 -14.41
N VAL A 129 -3.59 -5.84 -13.49
CA VAL A 129 -4.87 -6.55 -13.30
C VAL A 129 -5.94 -6.11 -14.33
N LYS A 130 -5.66 -5.11 -15.18
CA LYS A 130 -6.67 -4.52 -16.07
C LYS A 130 -6.31 -4.52 -17.56
#